data_AF-A0A495W788-F1
#
_entry.id   AF-A0A495W788-F1
#
_cell.length_a   1.000
_cell.length_b   1.000
_cell.length_c   1.000
_cell.angle_alpha   90.00
_cell.angle_beta   90.00
_cell.angle_gamma   90.00
#
_symmetry.space_group_name_H-M   'P 1'
#
loop_
_entity.id
_entity.type
_entity.pdbx_description
1 polymer ?
#
loop_
_entity_poly.entity_id
_entity_poly.type
_entity_poly.pdbx_seq_one_letter_code
_entity_poly.pdbx_strand_id
1 'polypeptide(L)'
;MRVRTTLGNLGGVQRWALVVRRTDRARGRGRWWWCVPAALLLVVAAQVVSTDPIGYGLPFWPFANGSDQAEHRVMGTVTAAVRAEGDPARVPSAVAADGVEVLDTRSQVPGGGLWMRLRFRLPDGTRCREVRVLGDGVQVNSRRVEC
;
A
#
# COMPACT_ATOMS: atom_id res chain seq x y z
N MET A 1 -45.78 19.67 -80.54
CA MET A 1 -45.78 18.34 -81.21
C MET A 1 -44.56 18.21 -82.11
N ARG A 2 -43.61 17.36 -81.74
CA ARG A 2 -42.86 16.39 -82.59
C ARG A 2 -41.72 15.82 -81.75
N VAL A 3 -41.81 14.53 -81.44
CA VAL A 3 -40.72 13.71 -80.94
C VAL A 3 -39.82 13.36 -82.11
N ARG A 4 -38.51 13.39 -81.91
CA ARG A 4 -37.57 12.54 -82.66
C ARG A 4 -36.45 12.07 -81.75
N THR A 5 -36.48 10.76 -81.56
CA THR A 5 -35.49 9.85 -81.00
C THR A 5 -34.18 9.85 -81.80
N THR A 6 -33.05 9.65 -81.11
CA THR A 6 -32.03 8.60 -81.37
C THR A 6 -30.93 8.71 -80.30
N LEU A 7 -30.73 7.73 -79.40
CA LEU A 7 -29.97 6.48 -79.53
C LEU A 7 -28.45 6.67 -79.63
N GLY A 8 -27.72 6.12 -78.64
CA GLY A 8 -26.42 5.49 -78.89
C GLY A 8 -25.21 6.09 -78.18
N ASN A 9 -24.89 5.49 -77.02
CA ASN A 9 -23.55 5.13 -76.49
C ASN A 9 -22.33 5.99 -76.85
N LEU A 10 -21.56 6.35 -75.82
CA LEU A 10 -20.16 5.92 -75.68
C LEU A 10 -19.59 6.35 -74.31
N GLY A 11 -19.04 5.37 -73.58
CA GLY A 11 -17.82 5.51 -72.76
C GLY A 11 -17.80 6.51 -71.61
N GLY A 12 -17.73 6.01 -70.38
CA GLY A 12 -17.49 6.87 -69.22
C GLY A 12 -17.71 6.12 -67.91
N VAL A 13 -16.87 5.15 -67.57
CA VAL A 13 -15.81 5.33 -66.58
C VAL A 13 -16.35 5.33 -65.13
N GLN A 14 -15.78 4.41 -64.36
CA GLN A 14 -15.76 4.34 -62.90
C GLN A 14 -17.03 3.81 -62.21
N ARG A 15 -17.08 2.47 -62.20
CA ARG A 15 -17.57 1.70 -61.04
C ARG A 15 -16.99 2.33 -59.77
N TRP A 16 -17.85 2.93 -58.96
CA TRP A 16 -17.53 3.33 -57.60
C TRP A 16 -17.27 2.05 -56.80
N ALA A 17 -16.01 1.60 -56.85
CA ALA A 17 -15.52 0.57 -55.97
C ALA A 17 -15.67 1.11 -54.56
N LEU A 18 -16.66 0.58 -53.85
CA LEU A 18 -16.82 0.69 -52.42
C LEU A 18 -15.55 0.09 -51.78
N VAL A 19 -14.48 0.87 -51.69
CA VAL A 19 -13.35 0.54 -50.82
C VAL A 19 -13.86 0.80 -49.42
N VAL A 20 -14.55 -0.20 -48.87
CA VAL A 20 -14.80 -0.30 -47.44
C VAL A 20 -13.42 -0.30 -46.80
N ARG A 21 -13.02 0.88 -46.33
CA ARG A 21 -11.86 1.06 -45.47
C ARG A 21 -12.17 0.23 -44.23
N ARG A 22 -11.67 -1.00 -44.22
CA ARG A 22 -11.73 -1.93 -43.10
C ARG A 22 -10.99 -1.22 -41.97
N THR A 23 -11.71 -0.48 -41.14
CA THR A 23 -11.18 0.06 -39.91
C THR A 23 -10.73 -1.14 -39.09
N ASP A 24 -9.43 -1.31 -38.92
CA ASP A 24 -8.82 -2.26 -37.99
C ASP A 24 -9.38 -2.03 -36.59
N ARG A 25 -10.51 -2.66 -36.28
CA ARG A 25 -11.03 -2.80 -34.91
C ARG A 25 -10.25 -3.91 -34.21
N ALA A 26 -8.95 -3.74 -34.05
CA ALA A 26 -8.09 -4.66 -33.31
C ALA A 26 -7.25 -3.95 -32.24
N ARG A 27 -7.58 -2.73 -31.84
CA ARG A 27 -6.76 -1.91 -30.92
C ARG A 27 -7.38 -1.60 -29.56
N GLY A 28 -8.37 -2.39 -29.12
CA GLY A 28 -9.05 -2.16 -27.84
C GLY A 28 -9.01 -3.33 -26.85
N ARG A 29 -8.80 -4.57 -27.31
CA ARG A 29 -9.07 -5.76 -26.49
C ARG A 29 -7.91 -6.23 -25.61
N GLY A 30 -6.67 -5.81 -25.89
CA GLY A 30 -5.48 -6.23 -25.13
C GLY A 30 -5.20 -5.45 -23.84
N ARG A 31 -5.81 -4.27 -23.63
CA ARG A 31 -5.57 -3.45 -22.42
C ARG A 31 -6.32 -3.97 -21.20
N TRP A 32 -7.48 -4.61 -21.38
CA TRP A 32 -8.31 -5.12 -20.26
C TRP A 32 -7.79 -6.41 -19.63
N TRP A 33 -7.00 -7.20 -20.36
CA TRP A 33 -6.47 -8.47 -19.85
C TRP A 33 -5.54 -8.27 -18.65
N TRP A 34 -4.85 -7.12 -18.58
CA TRP A 34 -4.00 -6.77 -17.45
C TRP A 34 -4.77 -6.10 -16.31
N CYS A 35 -5.98 -5.56 -16.56
CA CYS A 35 -6.75 -4.87 -15.54
C CYS A 35 -7.24 -5.81 -14.43
N VAL A 36 -7.67 -7.03 -14.79
CA VAL A 36 -8.16 -8.02 -13.81
C VAL A 36 -7.05 -8.48 -12.86
N PRO A 37 -5.88 -8.97 -13.33
CA PRO A 37 -4.79 -9.36 -12.43
C PRO A 37 -4.24 -8.16 -11.65
N ALA A 38 -4.16 -6.97 -12.26
CA ALA A 38 -3.75 -5.77 -11.54
C ALA A 38 -4.73 -5.40 -10.42
N ALA A 39 -6.04 -5.46 -10.67
CA ALA A 39 -7.06 -5.20 -9.66
C ALA A 39 -6.98 -6.22 -8.51
N LEU A 40 -6.80 -7.50 -8.83
CA LEU A 40 -6.61 -8.55 -7.80
C LEU A 40 -5.38 -8.27 -6.93
N LEU A 41 -4.23 -7.93 -7.54
CA LEU A 41 -3.03 -7.59 -6.81
C LEU A 41 -3.22 -6.37 -5.90
N LEU A 42 -3.92 -5.34 -6.39
CA LEU A 42 -4.24 -4.16 -5.58
C LEU A 42 -5.16 -4.49 -4.41
N VAL A 43 -6.17 -5.33 -4.61
CA VAL A 43 -7.08 -5.77 -3.54
C VAL A 43 -6.33 -6.57 -2.49
N VAL A 44 -5.49 -7.52 -2.89
CA VAL A 44 -4.67 -8.32 -1.97
C VAL A 44 -3.70 -7.42 -1.19
N ALA A 45 -3.02 -6.50 -1.88
CA ALA A 45 -2.12 -5.55 -1.22
C ALA A 45 -2.87 -4.67 -0.21
N ALA A 46 -4.06 -4.18 -0.56
CA ALA A 46 -4.89 -3.38 0.33
C ALA A 46 -5.31 -4.17 1.58
N GLN A 47 -5.70 -5.44 1.43
CA GLN A 47 -6.05 -6.32 2.55
C GLN A 47 -4.85 -6.56 3.48
N VAL A 48 -3.67 -6.85 2.92
CA VAL A 48 -2.45 -7.06 3.72
C VAL A 48 -2.10 -5.79 4.48
N VAL A 49 -2.09 -4.64 3.80
CA VAL A 49 -1.79 -3.35 4.43
C VAL A 49 -2.79 -3.02 5.53
N SER A 50 -4.09 -3.28 5.34
CA SER A 50 -5.09 -2.95 6.35
C SER A 50 -5.01 -3.81 7.61
N THR A 51 -4.27 -4.94 7.60
CA THR A 51 -4.04 -5.72 8.82
C THR A 51 -3.08 -5.06 9.80
N ASP A 52 -2.07 -4.35 9.29
CA ASP A 52 -1.11 -3.59 10.10
C ASP A 52 -0.64 -2.33 9.35
N PRO A 53 -1.49 -1.30 9.22
CA PRO A 53 -1.15 -0.10 8.47
C PRO A 53 0.07 0.61 9.04
N ILE A 54 0.32 0.50 10.34
CA ILE A 54 1.47 1.13 11.01
C ILE A 54 2.77 0.39 10.72
N GLY A 55 2.74 -0.95 10.74
CA GLY A 55 3.90 -1.77 10.35
C GLY A 55 4.32 -1.54 8.90
N TYR A 56 3.37 -1.19 8.03
CA TYR A 56 3.61 -0.87 6.61
C TYR A 56 3.80 0.62 6.33
N GLY A 57 3.77 1.50 7.33
CA GLY A 57 4.00 2.95 7.15
C GLY A 57 2.86 3.71 6.46
N LEU A 58 1.63 3.22 6.55
CA LEU A 58 0.42 3.79 5.93
C LEU A 58 -0.64 4.20 6.98
N PRO A 59 -0.35 5.15 7.90
CA PRO A 59 -1.25 5.57 8.99
C PRO A 59 -2.39 6.50 8.53
N PHE A 60 -2.87 6.38 7.29
CA PHE A 60 -3.88 7.26 6.71
C PHE A 60 -5.04 6.50 6.07
N TRP A 61 -6.16 7.19 5.93
CA TRP A 61 -7.37 6.64 5.30
C TRP A 61 -7.13 6.37 3.80
N PRO A 62 -7.63 5.26 3.21
CA PRO A 62 -8.58 4.29 3.74
C PRO A 62 -7.95 3.10 4.49
N PHE A 63 -6.64 3.10 4.70
CA PHE A 63 -5.92 1.94 5.24
C PHE A 63 -5.89 1.88 6.76
N ALA A 64 -6.01 3.05 7.42
CA ALA A 64 -5.98 3.19 8.87
C ALA A 64 -7.17 4.01 9.39
N ASN A 65 -7.56 3.73 10.63
CA ASN A 65 -8.58 4.45 11.39
C ASN A 65 -7.96 5.38 12.46
N GLY A 66 -8.80 6.03 13.27
CA GLY A 66 -8.32 6.94 14.33
C GLY A 66 -7.48 6.27 15.43
N SER A 67 -7.76 5.00 15.76
CA SER A 67 -6.96 4.24 16.72
C SER A 67 -5.59 3.89 16.15
N ASP A 68 -5.49 3.60 14.84
CA ASP A 68 -4.21 3.35 14.17
C ASP A 68 -3.38 4.65 14.14
N GLN A 69 -4.01 5.81 13.96
CA GLN A 69 -3.30 7.10 14.09
C GLN A 69 -2.80 7.36 15.51
N ALA A 70 -3.59 7.03 16.53
CA ALA A 70 -3.16 7.15 17.92
C ALA A 70 -1.98 6.20 18.20
N GLU A 71 -2.04 4.97 17.69
CA GLU A 71 -0.93 4.01 17.75
C GLU A 71 0.31 4.52 17.02
N HIS A 72 0.17 5.13 15.85
CA HIS A 72 1.28 5.74 15.13
C HIS A 72 2.00 6.81 15.96
N ARG A 73 1.24 7.63 16.70
CA ARG A 73 1.81 8.65 17.60
C ARG A 73 2.59 8.02 18.73
N VAL A 74 2.06 6.97 19.37
CA VAL A 74 2.78 6.21 20.42
C VAL A 74 4.06 5.60 19.83
N MET A 75 4.00 4.97 18.66
CA MET A 75 5.20 4.43 18.02
C MET A 75 6.22 5.52 17.65
N GLY A 76 5.75 6.73 17.34
CA GLY A 76 6.60 7.91 17.16
C GLY A 76 7.36 8.30 18.43
N THR A 77 6.69 8.30 19.60
CA THR A 77 7.34 8.60 20.89
C THR A 77 8.32 7.49 21.28
N VAL A 78 7.93 6.21 21.13
CA VAL A 78 8.82 5.06 21.36
C VAL A 78 10.07 5.17 20.51
N THR A 79 9.93 5.48 19.22
CA THR A 79 11.07 5.63 18.30
C THR A 79 11.95 6.81 18.70
N ALA A 80 11.36 7.93 19.16
CA ALA A 80 12.11 9.08 19.63
C ALA A 80 12.89 8.76 20.92
N ALA A 81 12.26 8.07 21.88
CA ALA A 81 12.89 7.63 23.13
C ALA A 81 14.07 6.69 22.87
N VAL A 82 13.88 5.69 22.00
CA VAL A 82 14.95 4.77 21.58
C VAL A 82 16.15 5.53 21.00
N ARG A 83 15.89 6.52 20.12
CA ARG A 83 16.94 7.30 19.48
C ARG A 83 17.65 8.27 20.43
N ALA A 84 16.95 8.76 21.44
CA ALA A 84 17.51 9.70 22.41
C ALA A 84 18.40 9.02 23.44
N GLU A 85 18.10 7.78 23.84
CA GLU A 85 18.79 7.12 24.94
C GLU A 85 20.24 6.74 24.60
N GLY A 86 20.53 6.32 23.36
CA GLY A 86 21.87 5.92 22.90
C GLY A 86 22.47 4.66 23.54
N ASP A 87 22.03 4.30 24.75
CA ASP A 87 22.37 3.07 25.47
C ASP A 87 21.22 2.05 25.40
N PRO A 88 21.38 0.91 24.71
CA PRO A 88 20.33 -0.10 24.59
C PRO A 88 19.88 -0.68 25.94
N ALA A 89 20.71 -0.63 26.99
CA ALA A 89 20.33 -1.12 28.31
C ALA A 89 19.25 -0.26 29.00
N ARG A 90 19.17 1.03 28.66
CA ARG A 90 18.25 1.99 29.28
C ARG A 90 17.00 2.29 28.43
N VAL A 91 16.99 1.82 27.18
CA VAL A 91 15.84 1.97 26.27
C VAL A 91 14.52 1.47 26.89
N PRO A 92 14.45 0.29 27.57
CA PRO A 92 13.20 -0.16 28.17
C PRO A 92 12.62 0.83 29.20
N SER A 93 13.47 1.40 30.05
CA SER A 93 13.05 2.40 31.04
C SER A 93 12.59 3.72 30.39
N ALA A 94 13.27 4.15 29.33
CA ALA A 94 12.89 5.36 28.60
C ALA A 94 11.53 5.20 27.91
N VAL A 95 11.28 4.04 27.30
CA VAL A 95 9.98 3.72 26.66
C VAL A 95 8.85 3.60 27.70
N ALA A 96 9.13 3.06 28.88
CA ALA A 96 8.13 2.90 29.93
C ALA A 96 7.60 4.24 30.50
N ALA A 97 8.39 5.32 30.38
CA ALA A 97 8.00 6.64 30.88
C ALA A 97 6.82 7.27 30.13
N ASP A 98 6.55 6.83 28.89
CA ASP A 98 5.52 7.40 28.01
C ASP A 98 4.12 6.77 28.16
N GLY A 99 3.84 6.14 29.31
CA GLY A 99 2.57 5.44 29.54
C GLY A 99 2.41 4.17 28.69
N VAL A 100 3.54 3.64 28.18
CA VAL A 100 3.64 2.35 27.50
C VAL A 100 4.18 1.34 28.50
N GLU A 101 3.53 0.19 28.62
CA GLU A 101 4.00 -0.87 29.50
C GLU A 101 4.93 -1.81 28.73
N VAL A 102 6.13 -2.06 29.26
CA VAL A 102 7.09 -3.00 28.70
C VAL A 102 6.89 -4.36 29.37
N LEU A 103 6.39 -5.35 28.62
CA LEU A 103 6.04 -6.68 29.13
C LEU A 103 7.21 -7.66 29.15
N ASP A 104 8.03 -7.65 28.10
CA ASP A 104 9.19 -8.54 27.96
C ASP A 104 10.29 -7.78 27.22
N THR A 105 11.54 -8.08 27.56
CA THR A 105 12.73 -7.47 26.94
C THR A 105 13.80 -8.53 26.76
N ARG A 106 14.33 -8.62 25.55
CA ARG A 106 15.39 -9.57 25.21
C ARG A 106 16.50 -8.84 24.47
N SER A 107 17.67 -8.76 25.09
CA SER A 107 18.89 -8.32 24.44
C SER A 107 19.51 -9.49 23.67
N GLN A 108 19.62 -9.38 22.35
CA GLN A 108 20.35 -10.35 21.53
C GLN A 108 21.83 -9.93 21.43
N VAL A 109 22.66 -10.62 22.20
CA VAL A 109 24.12 -10.56 22.10
C VAL A 109 24.61 -11.95 21.63
N PRO A 110 25.52 -12.06 20.64
CA PRO A 110 26.15 -11.00 19.85
C PRO A 110 25.30 -10.59 18.63
N GLY A 111 25.10 -9.29 18.41
CA GLY A 111 24.26 -8.78 17.31
C GLY A 111 23.57 -7.44 17.58
N GLY A 112 23.65 -6.93 18.82
CA GLY A 112 23.28 -5.55 19.17
C GLY A 112 21.78 -5.24 19.15
N GLY A 113 20.92 -6.20 18.84
CA GLY A 113 19.49 -5.97 18.77
C GLY A 113 18.82 -6.03 20.14
N LEU A 114 17.98 -5.05 20.45
CA LEU A 114 17.05 -5.09 21.57
C LEU A 114 15.66 -5.42 21.05
N TRP A 115 15.07 -6.49 21.56
CA TRP A 115 13.67 -6.82 21.33
C TRP A 115 12.87 -6.48 22.59
N MET A 116 11.71 -5.89 22.42
CA MET A 116 10.80 -5.55 23.51
C MET A 116 9.36 -5.82 23.10
N ARG A 117 8.55 -6.31 24.04
CA ARG A 117 7.10 -6.42 23.88
C ARG A 117 6.44 -5.30 24.66
N LEU A 118 5.69 -4.48 23.97
CA LEU A 118 5.01 -3.30 24.49
C LEU A 118 3.52 -3.55 24.58
N ARG A 119 2.88 -2.96 25.58
CA ARG A 119 1.43 -2.90 25.76
C ARG A 119 1.03 -1.46 26.03
N PHE A 120 0.04 -0.97 25.30
CA PHE A 120 -0.47 0.39 25.50
C PHE A 120 -1.97 0.47 25.23
N ARG A 121 -2.61 1.46 25.83
CA ARG A 121 -4.05 1.71 25.71
C ARG A 121 -4.33 2.68 24.58
N LEU A 122 -5.34 2.36 23.79
CA LEU A 122 -5.89 3.15 22.69
C LEU A 122 -7.39 3.36 22.91
N PRO A 123 -8.04 4.26 22.15
CA PRO A 123 -9.47 4.51 22.28
C PRO A 123 -10.36 3.28 22.06
N ASP A 124 -9.90 2.31 21.26
CA ASP A 124 -10.62 1.08 20.91
C ASP A 124 -10.25 -0.13 21.78
N GLY A 125 -9.26 0.00 22.68
CA GLY A 125 -8.84 -1.07 23.57
C GLY A 125 -7.36 -1.07 23.89
N THR A 126 -6.83 -2.25 24.25
CA THR A 126 -5.40 -2.43 24.51
C THR A 126 -4.76 -3.12 23.32
N ARG A 127 -3.57 -2.66 22.90
CA ARG A 127 -2.79 -3.30 21.84
C ARG A 127 -1.40 -3.66 22.35
N CYS A 128 -0.88 -4.76 21.82
CA CYS A 128 0.47 -5.20 22.08
C CYS A 128 1.29 -5.20 20.79
N ARG A 129 2.54 -4.76 20.89
CA ARG A 129 3.50 -4.79 19.78
C ARG A 129 4.83 -5.35 20.22
N GLU A 130 5.42 -6.14 19.35
CA GLU A 130 6.85 -6.43 19.43
C GLU A 130 7.60 -5.34 18.69
N VAL A 131 8.62 -4.80 19.33
CA VAL A 131 9.50 -3.78 18.77
C VAL A 131 10.92 -4.32 18.80
N ARG A 132 11.60 -4.24 17.67
CA ARG A 132 13.00 -4.60 17.51
C ARG A 132 13.79 -3.35 17.18
N VAL A 133 14.66 -2.97 18.09
CA VAL A 133 15.69 -1.96 17.90
C VAL A 133 16.93 -2.67 17.38
N LEU A 134 17.41 -2.29 16.21
CA LEU A 134 18.66 -2.79 15.65
C LEU A 134 19.85 -2.09 16.33
N GLY A 135 21.03 -2.71 16.33
CA GLY A 135 22.17 -2.28 17.16
C GLY A 135 22.79 -0.93 16.84
N ASP A 136 22.33 -0.26 15.77
CA ASP A 136 22.63 1.14 15.48
C ASP A 136 21.66 2.13 16.17
N GLY A 137 20.58 1.65 16.79
CA GLY A 137 19.54 2.47 17.44
C GLY A 137 18.71 3.31 16.46
N VAL A 138 19.03 3.27 15.16
CA VAL A 138 18.40 4.10 14.13
C VAL A 138 17.15 3.43 13.57
N GLN A 139 17.19 2.10 13.44
CA GLN A 139 16.09 1.31 12.89
C GLN A 139 15.26 0.65 13.98
N VAL A 140 13.99 1.04 14.03
CA VAL A 140 12.97 0.49 14.92
C VAL A 140 11.94 -0.22 14.05
N ASN A 141 11.95 -1.55 14.07
CA ASN A 141 10.93 -2.38 13.44
C ASN A 141 9.86 -2.74 14.45
N SER A 142 8.60 -2.78 14.04
CA SER A 142 7.51 -3.19 14.92
C SER A 142 6.56 -4.17 14.24
N ARG A 143 5.95 -5.03 15.04
CA ARG A 143 4.94 -6.01 14.61
C ARG A 143 3.83 -6.05 15.63
N ARG A 144 2.57 -6.06 15.17
CA ARG A 144 1.42 -6.30 16.04
C ARG A 144 1.39 -7.74 16.53
N VAL A 145 1.17 -7.92 17.83
CA VAL A 145 1.01 -9.23 18.47
C VAL A 145 -0.21 -9.22 19.37
N GLU A 146 -0.73 -10.41 19.67
CA GLU A 146 -1.75 -10.54 20.69
C GLU A 146 -1.20 -10.05 22.04
N CYS A 147 -2.06 -9.44 22.85
CA CYS A 147 -1.82 -9.33 24.28
C CYS A 147 -2.26 -10.67 24.89
#